data_AF-A0A1J6K9G5-F1
#
_entry.id   AF-A0A1J6K9G5-F1
#
_cell.length_a   1.000
_cell.length_b   1.000
_cell.length_c   1.000
_cell.angle_alpha   90.00
_cell.angle_beta   90.00
_cell.angle_gamma   90.00
#
_symmetry.space_group_name_H-M   'P 1'
#
loop_
_entity.id
_entity.type
_entity.pdbx_description
1 polymer ?
#
loop_
_entity_poly.entity_id
_entity_poly.type
_entity_poly.pdbx_seq_one_letter_code
_entity_poly.pdbx_strand_id
1 'polypeptide(L)'
;MSEQLSIGGEVAELQKAVCYLNSYDADFKGGIFHFKDGEPADIEPMAGDVIMYTADDQNIHSVDEITEGERITLTLWFSRDASHDEDSKLISALSQALLGVMDRKLLSYLPVPGSINMYWFPPDEASSFLSGFDIRCGRLHILGFDILPFQETSHLSASDSSCNLLELLSGPLLLARESELFETQFLNIMHALQLVQFYHWKFSSLKTKVEGTTPTPTQTPNVIPVSLNQKTEIGHLKSAFLKDLQLAEGFFRNSRPIKEMDYEFNWLTFSAAVSEWECYVFKLQKELLLHLPHWRTNQSIFCVPLGHVEE
;
A
#
# COMPACT_ATOMS: atom_id res chain seq x y z
N MET A 1 -12.37 19.18 4.38
CA MET A 1 -11.13 19.97 4.44
C MET A 1 -10.86 20.49 3.03
N SER A 2 -11.08 21.79 2.80
CA SER A 2 -10.95 22.41 1.48
C SER A 2 -9.51 22.88 1.29
N GLU A 3 -8.68 22.11 0.59
CA GLU A 3 -7.36 22.57 0.17
C GLU A 3 -7.51 23.45 -1.09
N GLN A 4 -7.49 24.77 -0.90
CA GLN A 4 -7.34 25.74 -1.99
C GLN A 4 -5.87 26.11 -2.12
N LEU A 5 -5.21 25.61 -3.17
CA LEU A 5 -3.93 26.13 -3.64
C LEU A 5 -4.22 27.34 -4.54
N SER A 6 -4.22 28.54 -3.95
CA SER A 6 -4.27 29.80 -4.70
C SER A 6 -2.88 30.14 -5.21
N ILE A 7 -2.59 29.83 -6.47
CA ILE A 7 -1.35 30.24 -7.15
C ILE A 7 -1.69 31.47 -8.00
N GLY A 8 -1.18 32.64 -7.59
CA GLY A 8 -1.40 33.90 -8.29
C GLY A 8 -0.35 34.14 -9.38
N GLY A 9 -0.82 34.46 -10.59
CA GLY A 9 -0.02 34.91 -11.73
C GLY A 9 -0.16 33.97 -12.93
N GLU A 10 -0.73 34.49 -14.03
CA GLU A 10 -0.96 33.85 -15.34
C GLU A 10 -1.43 32.38 -15.22
N VAL A 11 -2.75 32.15 -15.27
CA VAL A 11 -3.39 30.84 -15.02
C VAL A 11 -2.78 29.78 -15.94
N ALA A 12 -1.76 29.09 -15.45
CA ALA A 12 -1.40 27.79 -15.97
C ALA A 12 -2.68 26.95 -15.84
N GLU A 13 -3.19 26.44 -16.96
CA GLU A 13 -4.36 25.56 -17.00
C GLU A 13 -4.03 24.28 -16.22
N LEU A 14 -4.16 24.35 -14.90
CA LEU A 14 -4.00 23.22 -14.00
C LEU A 14 -5.26 22.37 -14.12
N GLN A 15 -5.09 21.12 -14.51
CA GLN A 15 -6.19 20.16 -14.61
C GLN A 15 -6.03 19.11 -13.53
N LYS A 16 -7.12 18.75 -12.87
CA LYS A 16 -7.17 17.67 -11.89
C LYS A 16 -7.96 16.51 -12.50
N ALA A 17 -7.40 15.31 -12.39
CA ALA A 17 -8.12 14.09 -12.70
C ALA A 17 -8.25 13.23 -11.44
N VAL A 18 -9.44 12.71 -11.19
CA VAL A 18 -9.72 11.77 -10.11
C VAL A 18 -10.18 10.48 -10.75
N CYS A 19 -9.37 9.44 -10.60
CA CYS A 19 -9.69 8.07 -11.01
C CYS A 19 -10.20 7.29 -9.80
N TYR A 20 -11.34 6.64 -9.95
CA TYR A 20 -11.99 5.86 -8.90
C TYR A 20 -11.59 4.40 -8.98
N LEU A 21 -11.10 3.85 -7.87
CA LEU A 21 -10.56 2.49 -7.81
C LEU A 21 -11.56 1.49 -7.21
N ASN A 22 -12.68 1.98 -6.69
CA ASN A 22 -13.79 1.19 -6.17
C ASN A 22 -15.12 1.98 -6.25
N SER A 23 -16.25 1.33 -5.97
CA SER A 23 -17.57 1.82 -6.36
C SER A 23 -18.47 2.21 -5.18
N TYR A 24 -19.23 3.29 -5.37
CA TYR A 24 -20.32 3.71 -4.51
C TYR A 24 -21.42 2.63 -4.44
N ASP A 25 -22.03 2.48 -3.27
CA ASP A 25 -23.06 1.49 -2.92
C ASP A 25 -22.67 0.00 -3.07
N ALA A 26 -21.45 -0.28 -3.54
CA ALA A 26 -20.85 -1.62 -3.54
C ALA A 26 -19.73 -1.75 -2.49
N ASP A 27 -18.78 -0.81 -2.50
CA ASP A 27 -17.59 -0.86 -1.65
C ASP A 27 -17.65 0.16 -0.50
N PHE A 28 -18.29 1.31 -0.73
CA PHE A 28 -18.46 2.38 0.26
C PHE A 28 -19.82 3.09 0.13
N LYS A 29 -20.24 3.80 1.19
CA LYS A 29 -21.40 4.71 1.20
C LYS A 29 -21.01 6.13 1.62
N GLY A 30 -21.85 7.10 1.26
CA GLY A 30 -21.48 8.51 1.30
C GLY A 30 -20.44 8.82 0.22
N GLY A 31 -19.57 9.81 0.43
CA GLY A 31 -18.45 10.05 -0.48
C GLY A 31 -18.80 10.48 -1.90
N ILE A 32 -20.03 10.96 -2.11
CA ILE A 32 -20.49 11.50 -3.38
C ILE A 32 -19.67 12.76 -3.69
N PHE A 33 -19.28 12.91 -4.95
CA PHE A 33 -18.52 14.07 -5.41
C PHE A 33 -19.49 15.13 -5.93
N HIS A 34 -19.41 16.34 -5.37
CA HIS A 34 -20.31 17.44 -5.68
C HIS A 34 -19.55 18.58 -6.34
N PHE A 35 -19.99 19.02 -7.51
CA PHE A 35 -19.67 20.34 -8.02
C PHE A 35 -20.66 21.34 -7.46
N LYS A 36 -20.16 22.50 -7.04
CA LYS A 36 -21.00 23.60 -6.55
C LYS A 36 -21.92 24.14 -7.65
N ASP A 37 -21.39 24.24 -8.86
CA ASP A 37 -22.03 24.78 -10.04
C ASP A 37 -21.67 23.89 -11.25
N GLY A 38 -22.60 23.65 -12.17
CA GLY A 38 -22.36 22.86 -13.39
C GLY A 38 -23.20 21.57 -13.48
N GLU A 39 -23.09 20.87 -14.62
CA GLU A 39 -23.79 19.60 -14.88
C GLU A 39 -22.78 18.53 -15.35
N PRO A 40 -22.76 17.33 -14.74
CA PRO A 40 -23.59 16.92 -13.60
C PRO A 40 -23.15 17.61 -12.30
N ALA A 41 -24.13 17.97 -11.46
CA ALA A 41 -23.85 18.55 -10.13
C ALA A 41 -23.26 17.51 -9.16
N ASP A 42 -23.76 16.27 -9.23
CA ASP A 42 -23.35 15.18 -8.36
C ASP A 42 -22.80 14.01 -9.19
N ILE A 43 -21.74 13.38 -8.68
CA ILE A 43 -21.13 12.21 -9.30
C ILE A 43 -21.02 11.10 -8.27
N GLU A 44 -21.81 10.06 -8.49
CA GLU A 44 -21.72 8.77 -7.81
C GLU A 44 -20.52 8.00 -8.39
N PRO A 45 -19.45 7.76 -7.63
CA PRO A 45 -18.26 7.21 -8.23
C PRO A 45 -18.31 5.71 -8.46
N MET A 46 -17.95 5.26 -9.66
CA MET A 46 -17.81 3.83 -9.98
C MET A 46 -16.36 3.47 -10.28
N ALA A 47 -15.97 2.23 -9.96
CA ALA A 47 -14.63 1.74 -10.26
C ALA A 47 -14.30 1.86 -11.76
N GLY A 48 -13.20 2.53 -12.08
CA GLY A 48 -12.76 2.81 -13.44
C GLY A 48 -13.19 4.17 -13.99
N ASP A 49 -14.10 4.88 -13.32
CA ASP A 49 -14.47 6.23 -13.71
C ASP A 49 -13.31 7.20 -13.52
N VAL A 50 -13.19 8.15 -14.46
CA VAL A 50 -12.25 9.26 -14.36
C VAL A 50 -13.02 10.56 -14.58
N ILE A 51 -12.96 11.44 -13.58
CA ILE A 51 -13.47 12.82 -13.69
C ILE A 51 -12.26 13.73 -13.89
N MET A 52 -12.33 14.60 -14.88
CA MET A 52 -11.30 15.59 -15.17
C MET A 52 -11.91 16.98 -15.27
N TYR A 53 -11.34 17.94 -14.54
CA TYR A 53 -11.84 19.31 -14.45
C TYR A 53 -10.69 20.30 -14.23
N THR A 54 -10.91 21.58 -14.52
CA THR A 54 -9.91 22.63 -14.24
C THR A 54 -9.84 22.88 -12.75
N ALA A 55 -8.63 23.09 -12.23
CA ALA A 55 -8.40 23.35 -10.81
C ALA A 55 -8.48 24.87 -10.51
N ASP A 56 -9.57 25.50 -10.94
CA ASP A 56 -9.84 26.94 -10.76
C ASP A 56 -11.14 27.18 -9.97
N ASP A 57 -11.54 28.44 -9.85
CA ASP A 57 -12.74 28.86 -9.13
C ASP A 57 -14.06 28.54 -9.86
N GLN A 58 -14.01 28.01 -11.07
CA GLN A 58 -15.19 27.56 -11.82
C GLN A 58 -15.62 26.14 -11.39
N ASN A 59 -14.69 25.33 -10.89
CA ASN A 59 -14.93 23.94 -10.49
C ASN A 59 -14.78 23.74 -8.97
N ILE A 60 -15.42 24.61 -8.20
CA ILE A 60 -15.52 24.44 -6.75
C ILE A 60 -16.27 23.12 -6.47
N HIS A 61 -15.67 22.26 -5.67
CA HIS A 61 -16.21 20.93 -5.40
C HIS A 61 -16.01 20.50 -3.95
N SER A 62 -16.80 19.52 -3.52
CA SER A 62 -16.69 18.83 -2.23
C SER A 62 -16.92 17.34 -2.39
N VAL A 63 -16.53 16.58 -1.38
CA VAL A 63 -16.85 15.15 -1.27
C VAL A 63 -17.55 14.96 0.06
N ASP A 64 -18.68 14.28 0.04
CA ASP A 64 -19.41 13.93 1.25
C ASP A 64 -18.56 13.04 2.18
N GLU A 65 -18.91 13.04 3.46
CA GLU A 65 -18.28 12.12 4.41
C GLU A 65 -18.55 10.66 4.00
N ILE A 66 -17.54 9.80 4.19
CA ILE A 66 -17.71 8.36 4.03
C ILE A 66 -18.38 7.82 5.29
N THR A 67 -19.57 7.25 5.13
CA THR A 67 -20.36 6.74 6.25
C THR A 67 -20.16 5.25 6.48
N GLU A 68 -19.79 4.50 5.44
CA GLU A 68 -19.49 3.07 5.48
C GLU A 68 -18.41 2.71 4.45
N GLY A 69 -17.51 1.77 4.78
CA GLY A 69 -16.48 1.28 3.86
C GLY A 69 -15.32 2.26 3.62
N GLU A 70 -14.63 2.08 2.49
CA GLU A 70 -13.44 2.84 2.13
C GLU A 70 -13.57 3.37 0.71
N ARG A 71 -13.35 4.66 0.45
CA ARG A 71 -13.32 5.22 -0.91
C ARG A 71 -11.88 5.38 -1.37
N ILE A 72 -11.51 4.68 -2.44
CA ILE A 72 -10.13 4.63 -2.94
C ILE A 72 -10.06 5.36 -4.27
N THR A 73 -9.21 6.39 -4.35
CA THR A 73 -9.02 7.20 -5.56
C THR A 73 -7.56 7.45 -5.87
N LEU A 74 -7.22 7.49 -7.15
CA LEU A 74 -5.96 8.03 -7.64
C LEU A 74 -6.21 9.44 -8.17
N THR A 75 -5.59 10.44 -7.53
CA THR A 75 -5.68 11.84 -7.97
C THR A 75 -4.41 12.25 -8.70
N LEU A 76 -4.57 12.87 -9.86
CA LEU A 76 -3.51 13.33 -10.74
C LEU A 76 -3.70 14.83 -11.01
N TRP A 77 -2.60 15.55 -11.12
CA TRP A 77 -2.58 16.96 -11.53
C TRP A 77 -1.73 17.10 -12.79
N PHE A 78 -2.23 17.88 -13.74
CA PHE A 78 -1.57 18.16 -15.02
C PHE A 78 -1.38 19.65 -15.15
N SER A 79 -0.17 20.06 -15.53
CA SER A 79 0.15 21.45 -15.83
C SER A 79 0.80 21.53 -17.20
N ARG A 80 0.49 22.62 -17.93
CA ARG A 80 1.22 23.02 -19.15
C ARG A 80 2.44 23.90 -18.85
N ASP A 81 2.56 24.38 -17.61
CA ASP A 81 3.74 25.13 -17.19
C ASP A 81 4.92 24.17 -16.99
N ALA A 82 5.91 24.29 -17.87
CA ALA A 82 7.15 23.51 -17.83
C ALA A 82 7.97 23.71 -16.54
N SER A 83 7.72 24.78 -15.76
CA SER A 83 8.35 24.97 -14.45
C SER A 83 7.95 23.89 -13.42
N HIS A 84 6.82 23.22 -13.66
CA HIS A 84 6.32 22.11 -12.86
C HIS A 84 6.71 20.72 -13.41
N ASP A 85 7.65 20.65 -14.36
CA ASP A 85 8.16 19.37 -14.85
C ASP A 85 8.90 18.61 -13.73
N GLU A 86 8.37 17.42 -13.39
CA GLU A 86 8.91 16.53 -12.35
C GLU A 86 9.91 15.51 -12.90
N ASP A 87 10.00 15.32 -14.23
CA ASP A 87 10.88 14.31 -14.84
C ASP A 87 12.34 14.55 -14.44
N SER A 88 12.81 15.78 -14.58
CA SER A 88 14.19 16.16 -14.22
C SER A 88 14.52 15.90 -12.75
N LYS A 89 13.58 16.21 -11.84
CA LYS A 89 13.72 16.00 -10.39
C LYS A 89 13.74 14.51 -10.06
N LEU A 90 12.83 13.74 -10.65
CA LEU A 90 12.75 12.29 -10.49
C LEU A 90 14.01 11.59 -11.02
N ILE A 91 14.47 11.95 -12.22
CA ILE A 91 15.69 11.39 -12.82
C ILE A 91 16.91 11.70 -11.96
N SER A 92 17.02 12.92 -11.44
CA SER A 92 18.08 13.30 -10.51
C SER A 92 18.05 12.46 -9.23
N ALA A 93 16.88 12.32 -8.60
CA ALA A 93 16.70 11.53 -7.39
C ALA A 93 17.01 10.04 -7.61
N LEU A 94 16.49 9.44 -8.68
CA LEU A 94 16.78 8.05 -9.08
C LEU A 94 18.28 7.86 -9.34
N SER A 95 18.92 8.84 -9.98
CA SER A 95 20.35 8.76 -10.28
C SER A 95 21.19 8.74 -9.02
N GLN A 96 20.87 9.61 -8.05
CA GLN A 96 21.55 9.64 -6.75
C GLN A 96 21.30 8.35 -5.96
N ALA A 97 20.05 7.89 -5.91
CA ALA A 97 19.68 6.67 -5.21
C ALA A 97 20.44 5.44 -5.75
N LEU A 98 20.57 5.35 -7.08
CA LEU A 98 21.15 4.18 -7.75
C LEU A 98 22.68 4.22 -7.87
N LEU A 99 23.32 5.38 -7.76
CA LEU A 99 24.78 5.49 -7.65
C LEU A 99 25.32 4.78 -6.40
N GLY A 100 24.51 4.64 -5.34
CA GLY A 100 24.85 3.90 -4.12
C GLY A 100 24.48 2.40 -4.12
N VAL A 101 23.88 1.88 -5.20
CA VAL A 101 23.31 0.51 -5.27
C VAL A 101 24.28 -0.53 -5.85
N MET A 102 25.43 -0.11 -6.39
CA MET A 102 26.46 -1.06 -6.82
C MET A 102 27.07 -1.86 -5.64
N ASP A 103 26.83 -1.44 -4.39
CA ASP A 103 27.37 -2.09 -3.19
C ASP A 103 26.34 -2.32 -2.07
N ARG A 104 25.05 -1.94 -2.25
CA ARG A 104 24.00 -2.15 -1.25
C ARG A 104 22.95 -3.16 -1.73
N LYS A 105 22.64 -4.12 -0.85
CA LYS A 105 21.59 -5.12 -1.01
C LYS A 105 20.32 -4.52 -1.60
N LEU A 106 19.69 -5.34 -2.43
CA LEU A 106 18.44 -5.28 -3.18
C LEU A 106 17.18 -4.76 -2.44
N LEU A 107 17.29 -3.92 -1.41
CA LEU A 107 16.22 -3.60 -0.45
C LEU A 107 15.76 -2.13 -0.54
N SER A 108 16.32 -1.33 -1.45
CA SER A 108 16.07 0.12 -1.54
C SER A 108 14.78 0.53 -2.27
N TYR A 109 13.97 -0.43 -2.74
CA TYR A 109 12.71 -0.17 -3.45
C TYR A 109 11.45 -0.48 -2.62
N LEU A 110 11.62 -1.01 -1.41
CA LEU A 110 10.50 -1.31 -0.54
C LEU A 110 9.96 -0.02 0.08
N PRO A 111 8.63 0.12 0.23
CA PRO A 111 8.04 1.32 0.81
C PRO A 111 8.56 1.51 2.23
N VAL A 112 9.05 2.71 2.50
CA VAL A 112 9.29 3.18 3.86
C VAL A 112 7.95 3.65 4.41
N PRO A 113 7.51 3.17 5.57
CA PRO A 113 6.29 3.67 6.17
C PRO A 113 6.37 5.18 6.41
N GLY A 114 5.27 5.88 6.16
CA GLY A 114 5.10 7.26 6.61
C GLY A 114 4.98 7.36 8.14
N SER A 115 4.73 8.56 8.64
CA SER A 115 4.43 8.77 10.07
C SER A 115 3.23 7.92 10.49
N ILE A 116 3.27 7.33 11.69
CA ILE A 116 2.17 6.47 12.16
C ILE A 116 0.82 7.21 12.24
N ASN A 117 0.84 8.53 12.45
CA ASN A 117 -0.37 9.32 12.54
C ASN A 117 -1.16 9.30 11.23
N MET A 118 -0.50 9.01 10.10
CA MET A 118 -1.14 8.83 8.79
C MET A 118 -1.86 7.49 8.67
N TYR A 119 -1.55 6.53 9.54
CA TYR A 119 -2.10 5.18 9.54
C TYR A 119 -3.04 4.91 10.72
N TRP A 120 -3.14 5.83 11.68
CA TRP A 120 -4.04 5.66 12.82
C TRP A 120 -5.44 6.15 12.50
N PHE A 121 -6.44 5.33 12.80
CA PHE A 121 -7.84 5.65 12.60
C PHE A 121 -8.64 5.54 13.91
N PRO A 122 -9.52 6.52 14.24
CA PRO A 122 -9.73 7.76 13.50
C PRO A 122 -8.56 8.74 13.64
N PRO A 123 -8.34 9.66 12.67
CA PRO A 123 -7.20 10.59 12.69
C PRO A 123 -7.13 11.49 13.94
N ASP A 124 -8.28 11.84 14.52
CA ASP A 124 -8.35 12.68 15.73
C ASP A 124 -7.71 12.00 16.95
N GLU A 125 -7.66 10.66 16.95
CA GLU A 125 -7.06 9.85 18.01
C GLU A 125 -5.57 9.56 17.79
N ALA A 126 -5.02 9.96 16.64
CA ALA A 126 -3.63 9.70 16.24
C ALA A 126 -2.58 10.41 17.11
N SER A 127 -2.99 11.33 17.98
CA SER A 127 -2.10 12.02 18.93
C SER A 127 -2.00 11.30 20.28
N SER A 128 -3.06 10.63 20.70
CA SER A 128 -3.19 10.01 22.03
C SER A 128 -2.96 8.50 21.99
N PHE A 129 -3.32 7.86 20.86
CA PHE A 129 -3.39 6.41 20.72
C PHE A 129 -4.19 5.75 21.85
N LEU A 130 -5.20 6.43 22.41
CA LEU A 130 -6.02 5.88 23.50
C LEU A 130 -7.14 4.99 22.96
N SER A 131 -7.65 5.31 21.77
CA SER A 131 -8.67 4.55 21.06
C SER A 131 -8.34 4.45 19.57
N GLY A 132 -9.10 3.63 18.83
CA GLY A 132 -8.87 3.42 17.41
C GLY A 132 -7.92 2.26 17.09
N PHE A 133 -7.31 2.30 15.91
CA PHE A 133 -6.42 1.26 15.43
C PHE A 133 -5.46 1.74 14.34
N ASP A 134 -4.36 1.02 14.14
CA ASP A 134 -3.50 1.16 12.97
C ASP A 134 -4.12 0.44 11.76
N ILE A 135 -4.39 1.17 10.68
CA ILE A 135 -5.04 0.69 9.45
C ILE A 135 -4.30 -0.51 8.86
N ARG A 136 -2.96 -0.54 8.92
CA ARG A 136 -2.14 -1.61 8.32
C ARG A 136 -2.27 -2.89 9.12
N CYS A 137 -2.17 -2.77 10.45
CA CYS A 137 -2.43 -3.89 11.36
C CYS A 137 -3.86 -4.39 11.24
N GLY A 138 -4.84 -3.48 11.13
CA GLY A 138 -6.25 -3.83 10.95
C GLY A 138 -6.49 -4.62 9.67
N ARG A 139 -5.89 -4.20 8.55
CA ARG A 139 -5.96 -4.94 7.29
C ARG A 139 -5.35 -6.34 7.38
N LEU A 140 -4.16 -6.48 7.96
CA LEU A 140 -3.54 -7.80 8.15
C LEU A 140 -4.44 -8.70 9.00
N HIS A 141 -4.95 -8.16 10.11
CA HIS A 141 -5.82 -8.89 11.02
C HIS A 141 -7.08 -9.44 10.33
N ILE A 142 -7.74 -8.62 9.51
CA ILE A 142 -8.95 -9.02 8.76
C ILE A 142 -8.64 -10.09 7.70
N LEU A 143 -7.41 -10.11 7.18
CA LEU A 143 -6.93 -11.14 6.27
C LEU A 143 -6.42 -12.40 7.02
N GLY A 144 -6.51 -12.42 8.35
CA GLY A 144 -6.15 -13.54 9.21
C GLY A 144 -4.66 -13.59 9.58
N PHE A 145 -3.93 -12.50 9.41
CA PHE A 145 -2.51 -12.41 9.72
C PHE A 145 -2.24 -11.56 10.96
N ASP A 146 -1.28 -12.04 11.73
CA ASP A 146 -0.71 -11.39 12.89
C ASP A 146 0.75 -11.05 12.63
N ILE A 147 1.30 -10.15 13.43
CA ILE A 147 2.69 -9.70 13.30
C ILE A 147 3.49 -10.00 14.56
N LEU A 148 4.76 -10.28 14.37
CA LEU A 148 5.74 -10.43 15.43
C LEU A 148 7.03 -9.68 15.04
N PRO A 149 7.54 -8.75 15.86
CA PRO A 149 8.81 -8.10 15.61
C PRO A 149 9.94 -9.12 15.51
N PHE A 150 10.84 -8.92 14.55
CA PHE A 150 12.04 -9.72 14.44
C PHE A 150 13.11 -9.10 15.34
N GLN A 151 13.19 -9.55 16.60
CA GLN A 151 14.21 -9.11 17.54
C GLN A 151 15.37 -10.10 17.59
N GLU A 152 16.60 -9.66 17.30
CA GLU A 152 17.78 -10.39 17.78
C GLU A 152 18.07 -10.09 19.27
N THR A 153 17.69 -8.92 19.79
CA THR A 153 17.84 -8.57 21.22
C THR A 153 16.96 -7.37 21.61
N SER A 154 15.89 -7.56 22.41
CA SER A 154 15.47 -6.65 23.50
C SER A 154 14.06 -7.00 24.00
N HIS A 155 13.99 -7.56 25.21
CA HIS A 155 12.75 -7.79 25.93
C HIS A 155 11.90 -6.51 25.99
N LEU A 156 10.69 -6.55 25.41
CA LEU A 156 9.68 -5.53 25.63
C LEU A 156 9.39 -5.47 27.13
N SER A 157 9.64 -4.32 27.74
CA SER A 157 9.30 -4.08 29.15
C SER A 157 7.85 -3.58 29.21
N ALA A 158 7.12 -3.94 30.26
CA ALA A 158 5.73 -3.51 30.46
C ALA A 158 5.56 -1.98 30.64
N SER A 159 6.64 -1.20 30.58
CA SER A 159 6.68 0.26 30.70
C SER A 159 6.98 0.99 29.37
N ASP A 160 7.10 0.28 28.25
CA ASP A 160 7.49 0.90 27.00
C ASP A 160 6.40 1.86 26.48
N SER A 161 6.80 3.12 26.33
CA SER A 161 5.93 4.20 25.84
C SER A 161 5.37 3.85 24.46
N SER A 162 4.20 4.41 24.11
CA SER A 162 3.59 4.23 22.78
C SER A 162 4.58 4.46 21.64
N CYS A 163 5.55 5.37 21.82
CA CYS A 163 6.63 5.67 20.87
C CYS A 163 7.55 4.47 20.56
N ASN A 164 7.86 3.59 21.52
CA ASN A 164 8.70 2.41 21.29
C ASN A 164 7.99 1.34 20.46
N LEU A 165 6.66 1.28 20.55
CA LEU A 165 5.85 0.38 19.71
C LEU A 165 5.85 0.84 18.23
N LEU A 166 6.00 2.15 17.97
CA LEU A 166 6.00 2.72 16.61
C LEU A 166 7.20 2.28 15.78
N GLU A 167 8.37 2.19 16.42
CA GLU A 167 9.60 1.73 15.78
C GLU A 167 9.48 0.27 15.34
N LEU A 168 8.70 -0.55 16.05
CA LEU A 168 8.52 -1.97 15.71
C LEU A 168 7.88 -2.16 14.33
N LEU A 169 6.91 -1.33 13.95
CA LEU A 169 6.25 -1.42 12.65
C LEU A 169 7.14 -0.96 11.49
N SER A 170 8.12 -0.11 11.79
CA SER A 170 9.12 0.35 10.83
C SER A 170 10.30 -0.61 10.72
N GLY A 171 10.49 -1.46 11.73
CA GLY A 171 11.54 -2.47 11.78
C GLY A 171 11.12 -3.82 11.19
N PRO A 172 12.07 -4.75 11.06
CA PRO A 172 11.80 -6.06 10.50
C PRO A 172 10.84 -6.88 11.36
N LEU A 173 9.97 -7.65 10.72
CA LEU A 173 8.94 -8.45 11.38
C LEU A 173 8.66 -9.77 10.64
N LEU A 174 7.95 -10.65 11.32
CA LEU A 174 7.46 -11.93 10.83
C LEU A 174 5.93 -11.91 10.78
N LEU A 175 5.36 -12.74 9.92
CA LEU A 175 3.93 -12.97 9.85
C LEU A 175 3.57 -14.26 10.59
N ALA A 176 2.52 -14.19 11.40
CA ALA A 176 1.91 -15.35 12.03
C ALA A 176 0.48 -15.51 11.54
N ARG A 177 -0.02 -16.73 11.52
CA ARG A 177 -1.42 -17.05 11.26
C ARG A 177 -1.80 -18.26 12.09
N GLU A 178 -2.93 -18.17 12.78
CA GLU A 178 -3.43 -19.21 13.68
C GLU A 178 -2.42 -19.60 14.78
N SER A 179 -1.71 -20.72 14.62
CA SER A 179 -0.67 -21.19 15.56
C SER A 179 0.68 -21.41 14.88
N GLU A 180 0.85 -20.84 13.70
CA GLU A 180 2.03 -21.00 12.86
C GLU A 180 2.69 -19.65 12.59
N LEU A 181 4.02 -19.64 12.58
CA LEU A 181 4.87 -18.49 12.31
C LEU A 181 5.62 -18.74 11.01
N PHE A 182 5.54 -17.80 10.08
CA PHE A 182 6.30 -17.82 8.85
C PHE A 182 7.66 -17.15 9.07
N GLU A 183 8.73 -17.93 9.02
CA GLU A 183 10.10 -17.52 9.36
C GLU A 183 10.79 -16.70 8.26
N THR A 184 10.04 -16.24 7.26
CA THR A 184 10.53 -15.24 6.31
C THR A 184 10.38 -13.84 6.90
N GLN A 185 11.51 -13.14 7.00
CA GLN A 185 11.56 -11.76 7.48
C GLN A 185 11.02 -10.77 6.45
N PHE A 186 10.10 -9.91 6.88
CA PHE A 186 9.66 -8.74 6.14
C PHE A 186 10.35 -7.50 6.72
N LEU A 187 10.82 -6.58 5.87
CA LEU A 187 11.55 -5.39 6.33
C LEU A 187 10.77 -4.46 7.26
N ASN A 188 9.45 -4.37 7.05
CA ASN A 188 8.54 -3.53 7.82
C ASN A 188 7.10 -3.95 7.54
N ILE A 189 6.14 -3.32 8.23
CA ILE A 189 4.71 -3.59 8.10
C ILE A 189 4.15 -3.35 6.69
N MET A 190 4.69 -2.36 5.96
CA MET A 190 4.23 -2.05 4.60
C MET A 190 4.64 -3.15 3.63
N HIS A 191 5.87 -3.64 3.75
CA HIS A 191 6.34 -4.80 2.97
C HIS A 191 5.46 -6.03 3.24
N ALA A 192 5.21 -6.35 4.51
CA ALA A 192 4.36 -7.50 4.85
C ALA A 192 2.93 -7.35 4.30
N LEU A 193 2.30 -6.18 4.47
CA LEU A 193 0.96 -5.92 3.97
C LEU A 193 0.88 -6.00 2.44
N GLN A 194 1.86 -5.45 1.71
CA GLN A 194 1.91 -5.53 0.26
C GLN A 194 1.97 -6.97 -0.23
N LEU A 195 2.75 -7.82 0.42
CA LEU A 195 2.90 -9.23 0.07
C LEU A 195 1.62 -10.02 0.35
N VAL A 196 0.97 -9.77 1.49
CA VAL A 196 -0.34 -10.37 1.80
C VAL A 196 -1.39 -9.94 0.77
N GLN A 197 -1.45 -8.66 0.42
CA GLN A 197 -2.37 -8.17 -0.62
C GLN A 197 -2.07 -8.78 -2.00
N PHE A 198 -0.79 -8.89 -2.37
CA PHE A 198 -0.38 -9.53 -3.61
C PHE A 198 -0.78 -11.01 -3.66
N TYR A 199 -0.60 -11.74 -2.56
CA TYR A 199 -1.05 -13.11 -2.43
C TYR A 199 -2.55 -13.23 -2.69
N HIS A 200 -3.38 -12.41 -2.05
CA HIS A 200 -4.83 -12.42 -2.29
C HIS A 200 -5.18 -12.05 -3.73
N TRP A 201 -4.48 -11.08 -4.33
CA TRP A 201 -4.69 -10.71 -5.73
C TRP A 201 -4.33 -11.83 -6.72
N LYS A 202 -3.24 -12.55 -6.48
CA LYS A 202 -2.72 -13.60 -7.37
C LYS A 202 -3.15 -15.01 -7.02
N PHE A 203 -3.93 -15.20 -5.96
CA PHE A 203 -4.22 -16.50 -5.36
C PHE A 203 -4.67 -17.57 -6.36
N SER A 204 -5.66 -17.27 -7.20
CA SER A 204 -6.19 -18.21 -8.20
C SER A 204 -5.12 -18.69 -9.20
N SER A 205 -4.27 -17.77 -9.66
CA SER A 205 -3.16 -18.08 -10.57
C SER A 205 -2.02 -18.84 -9.90
N LEU A 206 -1.81 -18.65 -8.60
CA LEU A 206 -0.77 -19.31 -7.83
C LEU A 206 -1.18 -20.74 -7.44
N LYS A 207 -2.44 -20.93 -7.02
CA LYS A 207 -2.98 -22.23 -6.63
C LYS A 207 -2.83 -23.27 -7.75
N THR A 208 -3.24 -22.91 -8.96
CA THR A 208 -3.12 -23.77 -10.15
C THR A 208 -1.67 -24.15 -10.47
N LYS A 209 -0.72 -23.22 -10.31
CA LYS A 209 0.72 -23.50 -10.49
C LYS A 209 1.25 -24.48 -9.44
N VAL A 210 0.87 -24.30 -8.17
CA VAL A 210 1.35 -25.14 -7.07
C VAL A 210 0.75 -26.56 -7.16
N GLU A 211 -0.54 -26.69 -7.45
CA GLU A 211 -1.20 -28.00 -7.63
C GLU A 211 -0.71 -28.76 -8.88
N GLY A 212 -0.33 -28.03 -9.95
CA GLY A 212 0.22 -28.62 -11.17
C GLY A 212 1.70 -29.04 -11.09
N THR A 213 2.39 -28.71 -10.00
CA THR A 213 3.81 -29.03 -9.82
C THR A 213 3.94 -30.26 -8.92
N THR A 214 4.63 -31.32 -9.38
CA THR A 214 4.96 -32.47 -8.53
C THR A 214 5.79 -32.01 -7.32
N PRO A 215 5.41 -32.35 -6.08
CA PRO A 215 6.10 -31.88 -4.89
C PRO A 215 7.54 -32.38 -4.89
N THR A 216 8.49 -31.47 -5.10
CA THR A 216 9.91 -31.76 -4.84
C THR A 216 10.14 -31.72 -3.33
N PRO A 217 11.02 -32.57 -2.77
CA PRO A 217 11.27 -32.66 -1.31
C PRO A 217 11.71 -31.35 -0.63
N THR A 218 12.07 -30.33 -1.42
CA THR A 218 12.58 -29.02 -1.00
C THR A 218 11.53 -27.92 -0.89
N GLN A 219 10.25 -28.20 -1.19
CA GLN A 219 9.17 -27.21 -1.14
C GLN A 219 8.40 -27.21 0.19
N THR A 220 9.10 -27.30 1.33
CA THR A 220 8.47 -27.07 2.63
C THR A 220 8.49 -25.58 2.94
N PRO A 221 7.34 -24.93 3.20
CA PRO A 221 7.35 -23.54 3.60
C PRO A 221 8.12 -23.39 4.92
N ASN A 222 8.83 -22.28 5.09
CA ASN A 222 9.62 -22.00 6.28
C ASN A 222 8.70 -21.60 7.44
N VAL A 223 8.05 -22.58 8.06
CA VAL A 223 6.98 -22.40 9.04
C VAL A 223 7.28 -23.19 10.31
N ILE A 224 7.12 -22.54 11.46
CA ILE A 224 7.26 -23.19 12.78
C ILE A 224 6.02 -22.95 13.65
N PRO A 225 5.72 -23.83 14.61
CA PRO A 225 4.70 -23.56 15.61
C PRO A 225 5.05 -22.35 16.46
N VAL A 226 4.07 -21.48 16.72
CA VAL A 226 4.24 -20.30 17.58
C VAL A 226 4.39 -20.76 19.04
N SER A 227 5.49 -20.35 19.69
CA SER A 227 5.73 -20.62 21.12
C SER A 227 4.78 -19.82 22.03
N LEU A 228 4.62 -20.24 23.30
CA LEU A 228 3.73 -19.55 24.25
C LEU A 228 4.12 -18.07 24.46
N ASN A 229 5.42 -17.77 24.48
CA ASN A 229 5.92 -16.40 24.63
C ASN A 229 5.51 -15.55 23.41
N GLN A 230 5.72 -16.07 22.20
CA GLN A 230 5.33 -15.38 20.96
C GLN A 230 3.81 -15.18 20.86
N LYS A 231 2.99 -16.15 21.31
CA LYS A 231 1.52 -15.97 21.37
C LYS A 231 1.13 -14.82 22.30
N THR A 232 1.81 -14.71 23.43
CA THR A 232 1.58 -13.64 24.40
C THR A 232 1.97 -12.27 23.80
N GLU A 233 3.12 -12.21 23.12
CA GLU A 233 3.60 -11.02 22.44
C GLU A 233 2.67 -10.57 21.30
N ILE A 234 2.22 -11.50 20.45
CA ILE A 234 1.20 -11.23 19.43
C ILE A 234 -0.07 -10.64 20.08
N GLY A 235 -0.51 -11.19 21.21
CA GLY A 235 -1.64 -10.67 21.97
C GLY A 235 -1.43 -9.23 22.44
N HIS A 236 -0.25 -8.92 22.97
CA HIS A 236 0.11 -7.55 23.37
C HIS A 236 0.10 -6.58 22.20
N LEU A 237 0.71 -6.96 21.06
CA LEU A 237 0.76 -6.10 19.86
C LEU A 237 -0.63 -5.86 19.28
N LYS A 238 -1.49 -6.89 19.24
CA LYS A 238 -2.90 -6.72 18.88
C LYS A 238 -3.58 -5.71 19.79
N SER A 239 -3.43 -5.85 21.11
CA SER A 239 -4.05 -4.90 22.05
C SER A 239 -3.51 -3.47 21.92
N ALA A 240 -2.26 -3.32 21.46
CA ALA A 240 -1.62 -2.04 21.27
C ALA A 240 -2.08 -1.34 19.99
N PHE A 241 -2.15 -2.05 18.86
CA PHE A 241 -2.44 -1.48 17.54
C PHE A 241 -3.90 -1.64 17.09
N LEU A 242 -4.68 -2.51 17.73
CA LEU A 242 -6.10 -2.76 17.45
C LEU A 242 -6.92 -2.50 18.72
N LYS A 243 -6.86 -1.27 19.25
CA LYS A 243 -7.50 -0.93 20.52
C LYS A 243 -9.02 -1.04 20.44
N ASP A 244 -9.57 -0.66 19.29
CA ASP A 244 -10.96 -0.90 18.95
C ASP A 244 -11.08 -1.92 17.82
N LEU A 245 -11.09 -3.20 18.21
CA LEU A 245 -11.21 -4.31 17.28
C LEU A 245 -12.56 -4.29 16.53
N GLN A 246 -13.65 -3.93 17.21
CA GLN A 246 -14.97 -3.91 16.59
C GLN A 246 -15.09 -2.80 15.56
N LEU A 247 -14.48 -1.64 15.83
CA LEU A 247 -14.36 -0.58 14.84
C LEU A 247 -13.55 -1.03 13.63
N ALA A 248 -12.39 -1.67 13.82
CA ALA A 248 -11.58 -2.19 12.71
C ALA A 248 -12.33 -3.24 11.87
N GLU A 249 -12.99 -4.21 12.52
CA GLU A 249 -13.81 -5.23 11.85
C GLU A 249 -15.01 -4.66 11.12
N GLY A 250 -15.66 -3.63 11.69
CA GLY A 250 -16.74 -2.88 11.04
C GLY A 250 -16.24 -2.12 9.82
N PHE A 251 -15.12 -1.41 9.96
CA PHE A 251 -14.51 -0.58 8.93
C PHE A 251 -14.10 -1.38 7.69
N PHE A 252 -13.42 -2.52 7.89
CA PHE A 252 -12.97 -3.39 6.80
C PHE A 252 -13.96 -4.49 6.41
N ARG A 253 -15.19 -4.48 6.94
CA ARG A 253 -16.18 -5.56 6.74
C ARG A 253 -16.43 -5.85 5.25
N ASN A 254 -16.57 -4.80 4.46
CA ASN A 254 -16.82 -4.89 3.01
C ASN A 254 -15.54 -5.13 2.21
N SER A 255 -14.38 -4.80 2.78
CA SER A 255 -13.05 -5.01 2.20
C SER A 255 -12.57 -6.46 2.31
N ARG A 256 -13.35 -7.38 2.93
CA ARG A 256 -13.09 -8.82 2.81
C ARG A 256 -13.30 -9.19 1.34
N PRO A 257 -12.26 -9.66 0.61
CA PRO A 257 -12.42 -10.17 -0.74
C PRO A 257 -13.68 -11.05 -0.84
N ILE A 258 -14.61 -10.54 -1.62
CA ILE A 258 -16.00 -10.95 -1.79
C ILE A 258 -16.12 -12.48 -1.90
N LYS A 259 -16.93 -13.06 -1.00
CA LYS A 259 -17.73 -14.32 -1.13
C LYS A 259 -17.04 -15.65 -1.51
N GLU A 260 -15.76 -15.69 -1.87
CA GLU A 260 -15.05 -16.93 -2.19
C GLU A 260 -14.09 -17.43 -1.09
N MET A 261 -13.99 -16.75 0.06
CA MET A 261 -13.04 -17.11 1.14
C MET A 261 -13.46 -18.31 2.02
N ASP A 262 -14.07 -19.33 1.43
CA ASP A 262 -14.02 -20.71 1.96
C ASP A 262 -12.76 -21.45 1.47
N TYR A 263 -11.67 -20.71 1.18
CA TYR A 263 -10.40 -21.30 0.79
C TYR A 263 -9.54 -21.60 2.02
N GLU A 264 -9.12 -22.85 2.16
CA GLU A 264 -8.10 -23.29 3.10
C GLU A 264 -6.77 -22.60 2.74
N PHE A 265 -6.37 -21.63 3.56
CA PHE A 265 -5.09 -20.96 3.44
C PHE A 265 -3.95 -21.99 3.47
N ASN A 266 -2.90 -21.77 2.68
CA ASN A 266 -1.75 -22.66 2.62
C ASN A 266 -0.44 -21.87 2.56
N TRP A 267 0.43 -22.10 3.54
CA TRP A 267 1.76 -21.47 3.62
C TRP A 267 2.66 -21.76 2.43
N LEU A 268 2.50 -22.91 1.76
CA LEU A 268 3.25 -23.23 0.55
C LEU A 268 2.89 -22.28 -0.59
N THR A 269 1.58 -22.05 -0.80
CA THR A 269 1.10 -21.09 -1.81
C THR A 269 1.49 -19.66 -1.44
N PHE A 270 1.44 -19.31 -0.15
CA PHE A 270 1.90 -18.00 0.32
C PHE A 270 3.40 -17.80 0.08
N SER A 271 4.24 -18.78 0.40
CA SER A 271 5.68 -18.75 0.14
C SER A 271 5.99 -18.60 -1.35
N ALA A 272 5.24 -19.29 -2.23
CA ALA A 272 5.36 -19.14 -3.67
C ALA A 272 5.00 -17.71 -4.14
N ALA A 273 3.98 -17.10 -3.52
CA ALA A 273 3.60 -15.72 -3.79
C ALA A 273 4.71 -14.72 -3.43
N VAL A 274 5.39 -14.94 -2.29
CA VAL A 274 6.54 -14.13 -1.89
C VAL A 274 7.64 -14.18 -2.93
N SER A 275 8.04 -15.39 -3.36
CA SER A 275 9.05 -15.55 -4.41
C SER A 275 8.63 -14.94 -5.75
N GLU A 276 7.37 -15.08 -6.15
CA GLU A 276 6.85 -14.49 -7.40
C GLU A 276 6.85 -12.95 -7.34
N TRP A 277 6.48 -12.37 -6.19
CA TRP A 277 6.52 -10.94 -5.97
C TRP A 277 7.95 -10.39 -6.01
N GLU A 278 8.90 -11.04 -5.34
CA GLU A 278 10.32 -10.64 -5.36
C GLU A 278 10.88 -10.71 -6.79
N CYS A 279 10.57 -11.77 -7.53
CA CYS A 279 10.96 -11.90 -8.93
C CYS A 279 10.35 -10.79 -9.80
N TYR A 280 9.08 -10.45 -9.57
CA TYR A 280 8.38 -9.38 -10.29
C TYR A 280 9.03 -8.02 -10.03
N VAL A 281 9.28 -7.66 -8.76
CA VAL A 281 9.90 -6.38 -8.41
C VAL A 281 11.33 -6.30 -8.90
N PHE A 282 12.09 -7.39 -8.81
CA PHE A 282 13.45 -7.44 -9.36
C PHE A 282 13.48 -7.24 -10.87
N LYS A 283 12.49 -7.79 -11.60
CA LYS A 283 12.34 -7.55 -13.04
C LYS A 283 12.08 -6.07 -13.32
N LEU A 284 11.13 -5.44 -12.62
CA LEU A 284 10.84 -4.01 -12.78
C LEU A 284 12.05 -3.13 -12.46
N GLN A 285 12.81 -3.48 -11.43
CA GLN A 285 14.04 -2.77 -11.09
C GLN A 285 15.08 -2.84 -12.21
N LYS A 286 15.26 -4.01 -12.83
CA LYS A 286 16.15 -4.17 -13.98
C LYS A 286 15.69 -3.34 -15.18
N GLU A 287 14.39 -3.32 -15.46
CA GLU A 287 13.83 -2.48 -16.53
C GLU A 287 14.08 -1.00 -16.25
N LEU A 288 13.83 -0.54 -15.02
CA LEU A 288 14.12 0.83 -14.59
C LEU A 288 15.61 1.19 -14.77
N LEU A 289 16.52 0.31 -14.35
CA LEU A 289 17.96 0.52 -14.50
C LEU A 289 18.41 0.55 -15.96
N LEU A 290 17.77 -0.26 -16.81
CA LEU A 290 18.04 -0.31 -18.24
C LEU A 290 17.59 0.97 -18.96
N HIS A 291 16.47 1.56 -18.54
CA HIS A 291 15.96 2.82 -19.12
C HIS A 291 16.63 4.08 -18.58
N LEU A 292 17.19 4.05 -17.37
CA LEU A 292 17.75 5.22 -16.70
C LEU A 292 18.80 6.01 -17.53
N PRO A 293 19.75 5.39 -18.25
CA PRO A 293 20.69 6.14 -19.09
C PRO A 293 19.99 6.93 -20.21
N HIS A 294 18.96 6.35 -20.82
CA HIS A 294 18.14 7.02 -21.82
C HIS A 294 17.38 8.19 -21.19
N TRP A 295 16.76 8.00 -20.03
CA TRP A 295 16.06 9.07 -19.32
C TRP A 295 16.99 10.22 -18.94
N ARG A 296 18.19 9.93 -18.43
CA ARG A 296 19.22 10.95 -18.15
C ARG A 296 19.62 11.74 -19.39
N THR A 297 19.76 11.07 -20.52
CA THR A 297 20.19 11.71 -21.77
C THR A 297 19.12 12.65 -22.31
N ASN A 298 17.85 12.24 -22.22
CA ASN A 298 16.73 12.98 -22.77
C ASN A 298 16.02 13.89 -21.75
N GLN A 299 16.42 13.83 -20.47
CA GLN A 299 15.76 14.50 -19.35
C GLN A 299 14.25 14.23 -19.27
N SER A 300 13.83 13.03 -19.71
CA SER A 300 12.44 12.62 -19.68
C SER A 300 12.30 11.12 -19.43
N ILE A 301 11.26 10.72 -18.68
CA ILE A 301 10.96 9.31 -18.41
C ILE A 301 10.22 8.63 -19.57
N PHE A 302 9.80 9.39 -20.58
CA PHE A 302 9.18 8.86 -21.78
C PHE A 302 10.21 8.19 -22.68
N CYS A 303 10.07 6.88 -22.86
CA CYS A 303 10.82 6.14 -23.88
C CYS A 303 10.07 6.24 -25.22
N VAL A 304 10.62 6.97 -26.18
CA VAL A 304 10.13 6.89 -27.57
C VAL A 304 10.64 5.57 -28.14
N PRO A 305 9.76 4.67 -28.65
CA PRO A 305 10.21 3.49 -29.37
C PRO A 305 11.11 3.97 -30.52
N LEU A 306 12.34 3.45 -30.59
CA LEU A 306 13.15 3.61 -31.79
C LEU A 306 12.33 2.99 -32.92
N GLY A 307 11.77 3.84 -33.79
CA GLY A 307 11.01 3.38 -34.94
C GLY A 307 11.84 2.33 -35.68
N HIS A 308 11.19 1.28 -36.17
CA HIS A 308 11.80 0.37 -37.13
C HIS A 308 12.40 1.24 -38.24
N VAL A 309 13.73 1.31 -38.27
CA VAL A 309 14.45 1.81 -39.43
C VAL A 309 14.20 0.73 -40.48
N GLU A 310 13.24 0.98 -41.37
CA GLU A 310 13.11 0.21 -42.61
C GLU A 310 14.43 0.38 -43.37
N GLU A 311 15.18 -0.73 -43.51
CA GLU A 311 16.29 -0.85 -44.45
C GLU A 311 15.79 -0.87 -45.90
#